data_AF-A0A6G6YKJ8-F1
#
_entry.id   AF-A0A6G6YKJ8-F1
#
_cell.length_a   1.000
_cell.length_b   1.000
_cell.length_c   1.000
_cell.angle_alpha   90.00
_cell.angle_beta   90.00
_cell.angle_gamma   90.00
#
_symmetry.space_group_name_H-M   'P 1'
#
loop_
_entity.id
_entity.type
_entity.pdbx_description
1 polymer ?
#
loop_
_entity_poly.entity_id
_entity_poly.type
_entity_poly.pdbx_seq_one_letter_code
_entity_poly.pdbx_strand_id
1 'polypeptide(L)'
;MKQFLQILIFLCVATVTYAQNPTEAKMAYQMAEEKFDAKQYPEALDYLQKAETALGSTNPPMLFLKVMITNQIVTAKESADNYQKLEKAIADFDKHKDKNALGEDKLMDVYRIKMDLDKRKNAYEKEANRTADLQKQYNEMVYRLAADFPITETTVGDFIASVPTTWVRPSWGSGWDTRISDKDINKFVNWGGIGLHTGNESKTDGKFYLTQLRTHTPGEDRVKDYKIQKKIKWHNRAKNNIERNLTIEEFCEFLNITTKQWNDFTTGAKSLIKKETKPEGYRITLISNEKRVDGEYKMFQMYIYGKTSVIDGNWEEMRIDIFENTL
;
A
#
# COMPACT_ATOMS: atom_id res chain seq x y z
N MET A 1 -6.07 -58.72 -44.80
CA MET A 1 -6.04 -58.10 -43.44
C MET A 1 -4.84 -57.17 -43.21
N LYS A 2 -3.60 -57.55 -43.55
CA LYS A 2 -2.41 -56.68 -43.37
C LYS A 2 -2.47 -55.34 -44.15
N GLN A 3 -3.10 -55.29 -45.32
CA GLN A 3 -3.26 -54.07 -46.11
C GLN A 3 -4.27 -53.07 -45.53
N PHE A 4 -5.31 -53.55 -44.82
CA PHE A 4 -6.29 -52.66 -44.16
C PHE A 4 -5.71 -51.95 -42.94
N LEU A 5 -4.80 -52.60 -42.21
CA LEU A 5 -4.13 -52.00 -41.06
C LEU A 5 -3.15 -50.89 -41.48
N GLN A 6 -2.49 -51.03 -42.63
CA GLN A 6 -1.60 -50.00 -43.18
C GLN A 6 -2.35 -48.76 -43.65
N ILE A 7 -3.54 -48.93 -44.24
CA ILE A 7 -4.41 -47.83 -44.65
C ILE A 7 -4.98 -47.09 -43.42
N LEU A 8 -5.33 -47.81 -42.36
CA LEU A 8 -5.84 -47.21 -41.11
C LEU A 8 -4.76 -46.38 -40.39
N ILE A 9 -3.52 -46.86 -40.35
CA ILE A 9 -2.39 -46.12 -39.76
C ILE A 9 -2.07 -44.87 -40.61
N PHE A 10 -2.15 -44.95 -41.94
CA PHE A 10 -1.94 -43.79 -42.81
C PHE A 10 -3.05 -42.72 -42.66
N LEU A 11 -4.30 -43.15 -42.43
CA LEU A 11 -5.43 -42.23 -42.20
C LEU A 11 -5.34 -41.49 -40.86
N CYS A 12 -4.79 -42.13 -39.81
CA CYS A 12 -4.61 -41.50 -38.49
C CYS A 12 -3.46 -40.47 -38.44
N VAL A 13 -2.50 -40.53 -39.36
CA VAL A 13 -1.41 -39.53 -39.45
C VAL A 13 -1.85 -38.30 -40.27
N ALA A 14 -2.89 -38.44 -41.09
CA ALA A 14 -3.43 -37.35 -41.92
C ALA A 14 -4.37 -36.38 -41.18
N THR A 15 -4.79 -36.66 -39.94
CA THR A 15 -5.73 -35.80 -39.19
C THR A 15 -5.07 -34.67 -38.40
N VAL A 16 -3.77 -34.43 -38.58
CA VAL A 16 -3.03 -33.32 -37.94
C VAL A 16 -2.35 -32.39 -38.95
N THR A 17 -2.91 -32.27 -40.15
CA THR A 17 -2.66 -31.06 -40.94
C THR A 17 -3.57 -29.96 -40.42
N TYR A 18 -3.14 -29.24 -39.38
CA TYR A 18 -3.66 -27.90 -39.12
C TYR A 18 -3.45 -27.10 -40.42
N ALA A 19 -4.53 -26.87 -41.17
CA ALA A 19 -4.48 -25.95 -42.27
C ALA A 19 -4.15 -24.58 -41.67
N GLN A 20 -2.89 -24.14 -41.83
CA GLN A 20 -2.50 -22.76 -41.58
C GLN A 20 -3.51 -21.89 -42.34
N ASN A 21 -4.22 -21.00 -41.64
CA ASN A 21 -5.24 -20.18 -42.25
C ASN A 21 -4.64 -18.79 -42.52
N PRO A 22 -3.98 -18.59 -43.69
CA PRO A 22 -3.25 -17.35 -43.98
C PRO A 22 -4.17 -16.13 -44.00
N THR A 23 -5.45 -16.30 -44.33
CA THR A 23 -6.45 -15.23 -44.33
C THR A 23 -6.78 -14.80 -42.91
N GLU A 24 -7.04 -15.76 -42.02
CA GLU A 24 -7.31 -15.48 -40.60
C GLU A 24 -6.09 -14.87 -39.90
N ALA A 25 -4.89 -15.38 -40.17
CA ALA A 25 -3.65 -14.81 -39.65
C ALA A 25 -3.45 -13.36 -40.11
N LYS A 26 -3.71 -13.05 -41.38
CA LYS A 26 -3.63 -11.66 -41.91
C LYS A 26 -4.65 -10.75 -41.27
N MET A 27 -5.90 -11.18 -41.15
CA MET A 27 -6.94 -10.38 -40.52
C MET A 27 -6.61 -10.11 -39.04
N ALA A 28 -6.21 -11.13 -38.29
CA ALA A 28 -5.81 -10.97 -36.89
C ALA A 28 -4.60 -10.04 -36.74
N TYR A 29 -3.62 -10.12 -37.64
CA TYR A 29 -2.47 -9.21 -37.64
C TYR A 29 -2.87 -7.75 -37.93
N GLN A 30 -3.75 -7.52 -38.92
CA GLN A 30 -4.28 -6.17 -39.20
C GLN A 30 -5.05 -5.61 -38.00
N MET A 31 -5.88 -6.43 -37.35
CA MET A 31 -6.57 -6.03 -36.12
C MET A 31 -5.55 -5.69 -35.01
N ALA A 32 -4.44 -6.41 -34.91
CA ALA A 32 -3.39 -6.08 -33.94
C ALA A 32 -2.75 -4.70 -34.23
N GLU A 33 -2.49 -4.38 -35.50
CA GLU A 33 -1.98 -3.06 -35.92
C GLU A 33 -2.99 -1.95 -35.59
N GLU A 34 -4.27 -2.12 -35.94
CA GLU A 34 -5.33 -1.16 -35.62
C GLU A 34 -5.46 -0.91 -34.11
N LYS A 35 -5.37 -1.99 -33.30
CA LYS A 35 -5.40 -1.88 -31.83
C LYS A 35 -4.15 -1.21 -31.28
N PHE A 36 -2.98 -1.47 -31.86
CA PHE A 36 -1.75 -0.80 -31.49
C PHE A 36 -1.83 0.71 -31.76
N ASP A 37 -2.31 1.12 -32.94
CA ASP A 37 -2.50 2.52 -33.30
C ASP A 37 -3.55 3.21 -32.42
N ALA A 38 -4.58 2.48 -32.02
CA ALA A 38 -5.59 2.93 -31.05
C ALA A 38 -5.08 2.96 -29.59
N LYS A 39 -3.81 2.65 -29.34
CA LYS A 39 -3.18 2.54 -28.01
C LYS A 39 -3.81 1.48 -27.09
N GLN A 40 -4.52 0.51 -27.67
CA GLN A 40 -5.14 -0.63 -27.00
C GLN A 40 -4.15 -1.80 -26.96
N TYR A 41 -3.05 -1.61 -26.23
CA TYR A 41 -1.90 -2.52 -26.28
C TYR A 41 -2.17 -3.96 -25.79
N PRO A 42 -2.96 -4.19 -24.71
CA PRO A 42 -3.33 -5.54 -24.32
C PRO A 42 -4.13 -6.26 -25.43
N GLU A 43 -5.11 -5.59 -26.01
CA GLU A 43 -5.93 -6.13 -27.10
C GLU A 43 -5.10 -6.37 -28.37
N ALA A 44 -4.16 -5.48 -28.67
CA ALA A 44 -3.21 -5.66 -29.77
C ALA A 44 -2.38 -6.94 -29.58
N LEU A 45 -1.92 -7.21 -28.35
CA LEU A 45 -1.17 -8.43 -28.05
C LEU A 45 -2.03 -9.69 -28.20
N ASP A 46 -3.30 -9.64 -27.80
CA ASP A 46 -4.25 -10.75 -27.96
C ASP A 46 -4.50 -11.06 -29.45
N TYR A 47 -4.72 -10.04 -30.28
CA TYR A 47 -4.88 -10.22 -31.72
C TYR A 47 -3.60 -10.70 -32.40
N LEU A 48 -2.43 -10.22 -31.95
CA LEU A 48 -1.16 -10.70 -32.44
C LEU A 48 -0.95 -12.19 -32.11
N GLN A 49 -1.31 -12.63 -30.90
CA GLN A 49 -1.26 -14.04 -30.52
C GLN A 49 -2.23 -14.90 -31.34
N LYS A 50 -3.42 -14.39 -31.68
CA LYS A 50 -4.34 -15.07 -32.61
C LYS A 50 -3.71 -15.21 -34.00
N ALA A 51 -3.01 -14.18 -34.48
CA ALA A 51 -2.31 -14.22 -35.76
C ALA A 51 -1.17 -15.25 -35.76
N GLU A 52 -0.35 -15.29 -34.70
CA GLU A 52 0.71 -16.30 -34.50
C GLU A 52 0.11 -17.73 -34.51
N THR A 53 -1.02 -17.91 -33.83
CA THR A 53 -1.70 -19.21 -33.72
C THR A 53 -2.28 -19.67 -35.06
N ALA A 54 -3.00 -18.79 -35.77
CA ALA A 54 -3.60 -19.11 -37.07
C ALA A 54 -2.56 -19.38 -38.17
N LEU A 55 -1.40 -18.72 -38.08
CA LEU A 55 -0.27 -18.96 -38.98
C LEU A 55 0.50 -20.24 -38.62
N GLY A 56 0.49 -20.65 -37.35
CA GLY A 56 1.27 -21.78 -36.83
C GLY A 56 2.77 -21.50 -36.73
N SER A 57 3.19 -20.24 -36.92
CA SER A 57 4.57 -19.77 -36.81
C SER A 57 4.59 -18.26 -36.56
N THR A 58 5.77 -17.72 -36.24
CA THR A 58 6.02 -16.27 -36.21
C THR A 58 6.77 -15.84 -37.46
N ASN A 59 6.61 -14.57 -37.86
CA ASN A 59 7.42 -13.94 -38.90
C ASN A 59 8.00 -12.62 -38.40
N PRO A 60 8.96 -11.99 -39.11
CA PRO A 60 9.59 -10.76 -38.64
C PRO A 60 8.60 -9.62 -38.34
N PRO A 61 7.59 -9.30 -39.19
CA PRO A 61 6.60 -8.26 -38.87
C PRO A 61 5.86 -8.50 -37.54
N MET A 62 5.42 -9.74 -37.29
CA MET A 62 4.75 -10.10 -36.03
C MET A 62 5.67 -9.90 -34.83
N LEU A 63 6.92 -10.37 -34.92
CA LEU A 63 7.88 -10.22 -33.83
C LEU A 63 8.23 -8.74 -33.57
N PHE A 64 8.39 -7.95 -34.63
CA PHE A 64 8.60 -6.50 -34.53
C PHE A 64 7.42 -5.83 -33.79
N LEU A 65 6.18 -6.10 -34.22
CA LEU A 65 4.99 -5.54 -33.59
C LEU A 65 4.87 -5.97 -32.12
N LYS A 66 5.26 -7.21 -31.78
CA LYS A 66 5.33 -7.71 -30.40
C LYS A 66 6.29 -6.90 -29.54
N VAL A 67 7.48 -6.57 -30.05
CA VAL A 67 8.44 -5.71 -29.36
C VAL A 67 7.85 -4.31 -29.16
N MET A 68 7.21 -3.74 -30.19
CA MET A 68 6.59 -2.41 -30.08
C MET A 68 5.47 -2.38 -29.04
N ILE A 69 4.53 -3.33 -29.09
CA ILE A 69 3.43 -3.46 -28.14
C ILE A 69 3.96 -3.61 -26.71
N THR A 70 4.88 -4.56 -26.49
CA THR A 70 5.42 -4.82 -25.14
C THR A 70 6.21 -3.62 -24.61
N ASN A 71 6.94 -2.90 -25.47
CA ASN A 71 7.62 -1.66 -25.08
C ASN A 71 6.63 -0.58 -24.63
N GLN A 72 5.51 -0.41 -25.33
CA GLN A 72 4.47 0.53 -24.91
C GLN A 72 3.82 0.13 -23.59
N ILE A 73 3.60 -1.17 -23.35
CA ILE A 73 3.09 -1.69 -22.08
C ILE A 73 4.05 -1.37 -20.92
N VAL A 74 5.36 -1.58 -21.10
CA VAL A 74 6.37 -1.21 -20.07
C VAL A 74 6.35 0.29 -19.81
N THR A 75 6.26 1.11 -20.87
CA THR A 75 6.21 2.58 -20.74
C THR A 75 4.97 3.05 -20.00
N ALA A 76 3.82 2.42 -20.23
CA ALA A 76 2.58 2.74 -19.54
C ALA A 76 2.59 2.28 -18.07
N LYS A 77 3.24 1.15 -17.78
CA LYS A 77 3.31 0.57 -16.43
C LYS A 77 4.57 -0.28 -16.25
N GLU A 78 5.57 0.27 -15.60
CA GLU A 78 6.79 -0.45 -15.26
C GLU A 78 6.50 -1.54 -14.22
N SER A 79 6.95 -2.77 -14.50
CA SER A 79 6.91 -3.90 -13.57
C SER A 79 7.90 -4.97 -14.01
N ALA A 80 8.39 -5.79 -13.07
CA ALA A 80 9.29 -6.90 -13.37
C ALA A 80 8.73 -7.84 -14.46
N ASP A 81 7.44 -8.19 -14.40
CA ASP A 81 6.77 -9.02 -15.40
C ASP A 81 6.73 -8.36 -16.79
N ASN A 82 6.41 -7.06 -16.86
CA ASN A 82 6.39 -6.35 -18.14
C ASN A 82 7.80 -6.24 -18.76
N TYR A 83 8.84 -6.00 -17.95
CA TYR A 83 10.22 -6.01 -18.44
C TYR A 83 10.62 -7.40 -18.97
N GLN A 84 10.28 -8.48 -18.24
CA GLN A 84 10.56 -9.84 -18.68
C GLN A 84 9.86 -10.18 -20.00
N LYS A 85 8.63 -9.72 -20.21
CA LYS A 85 7.89 -9.88 -21.47
C LYS A 85 8.57 -9.14 -22.63
N LEU A 86 9.05 -7.92 -22.41
CA LEU A 86 9.79 -7.15 -23.41
C LEU A 86 11.14 -7.79 -23.74
N GLU A 87 11.91 -8.23 -22.74
CA GLU A 87 13.16 -8.98 -22.92
C GLU A 87 12.95 -10.21 -23.79
N LYS A 88 11.90 -10.98 -23.50
CA LYS A 88 11.54 -12.16 -24.31
C LYS A 88 11.19 -11.78 -25.74
N ALA A 89 10.36 -10.75 -25.96
CA ALA A 89 9.99 -10.31 -27.30
C ALA A 89 11.21 -9.88 -28.12
N ILE A 90 12.15 -9.15 -27.52
CA ILE A 90 13.42 -8.75 -28.15
C ILE A 90 14.27 -9.98 -28.47
N ALA A 91 14.39 -10.93 -27.54
CA ALA A 91 15.16 -12.15 -27.76
C ALA A 91 14.57 -13.02 -28.87
N ASP A 92 13.24 -13.13 -28.95
CA ASP A 92 12.54 -13.88 -30.00
C ASP A 92 12.73 -13.21 -31.37
N PHE A 93 12.67 -11.87 -31.44
CA PHE A 93 13.01 -11.10 -32.64
C PHE A 93 14.47 -11.31 -33.06
N ASP A 94 15.41 -11.23 -32.11
CA ASP A 94 16.83 -11.34 -32.39
C ASP A 94 17.26 -12.71 -32.91
N LYS A 95 16.59 -13.78 -32.47
CA LYS A 95 16.84 -15.16 -32.90
C LYS A 95 16.23 -15.48 -34.27
N HIS A 96 15.31 -14.66 -34.77
CA HIS A 96 14.64 -14.95 -36.03
C HIS A 96 15.58 -14.75 -37.22
N LYS A 97 15.80 -15.81 -38.00
CA LYS A 97 16.75 -15.84 -39.14
C LYS A 97 16.51 -14.75 -40.20
N ASP A 98 15.23 -14.41 -40.44
CA ASP A 98 14.83 -13.49 -41.50
C ASP A 98 14.60 -12.04 -41.01
N LYS A 99 15.04 -11.68 -39.80
CA LYS A 99 14.78 -10.35 -39.23
C LYS A 99 15.27 -9.19 -40.11
N ASN A 100 16.34 -9.40 -40.86
CA ASN A 100 16.92 -8.40 -41.77
C ASN A 100 16.02 -8.05 -42.96
N ALA A 101 15.02 -8.87 -43.27
CA ALA A 101 14.06 -8.60 -44.35
C ALA A 101 13.11 -7.41 -44.05
N LEU A 102 13.07 -6.92 -42.81
CA LEU A 102 12.23 -5.79 -42.42
C LEU A 102 12.77 -4.41 -42.81
N GLY A 103 14.02 -4.33 -43.26
CA GLY A 103 14.72 -3.07 -43.50
C GLY A 103 15.41 -2.52 -42.25
N GLU A 104 16.39 -1.65 -42.47
CA GLU A 104 17.27 -1.10 -41.44
C GLU A 104 16.52 -0.30 -40.38
N ASP A 105 15.52 0.50 -40.79
CA ASP A 105 14.76 1.36 -39.87
C ASP A 105 14.10 0.56 -38.72
N LYS A 106 13.41 -0.54 -39.07
CA LYS A 106 12.73 -1.39 -38.08
C LYS A 106 13.71 -2.14 -37.18
N LEU A 107 14.85 -2.56 -37.73
CA LEU A 107 15.93 -3.15 -36.92
C LEU A 107 16.44 -2.14 -35.91
N MET A 108 16.72 -0.92 -36.36
CA MET A 108 17.25 0.16 -35.51
C MET A 108 16.29 0.53 -34.38
N ASP A 109 14.98 0.51 -34.62
CA ASP A 109 13.98 0.72 -33.57
C ASP A 109 14.06 -0.35 -32.47
N VAL A 110 14.16 -1.63 -32.84
CA VAL A 110 14.34 -2.71 -31.85
C VAL A 110 15.68 -2.58 -31.11
N TYR A 111 16.76 -2.22 -31.82
CA TYR A 111 18.07 -2.01 -31.19
C TYR A 111 18.06 -0.84 -30.20
N ARG A 112 17.40 0.27 -30.52
CA ARG A 112 17.23 1.40 -29.58
C ARG A 112 16.51 0.96 -28.31
N ILE A 113 15.40 0.24 -28.45
CA ILE A 113 14.65 -0.29 -27.29
C ILE A 113 15.55 -1.20 -26.46
N LYS A 114 16.31 -2.09 -27.10
CA LYS A 114 17.25 -2.99 -26.42
C LYS A 114 18.34 -2.24 -25.67
N MET A 115 18.94 -1.20 -26.26
CA MET A 115 19.97 -0.39 -25.62
C MET A 115 19.44 0.38 -24.41
N ASP A 116 18.21 0.86 -24.48
CA ASP A 116 17.57 1.60 -23.39
C ASP A 116 17.01 0.68 -22.29
N LEU A 117 16.80 -0.61 -22.58
CA LEU A 117 16.14 -1.55 -21.69
C LEU A 117 16.87 -1.72 -20.36
N ASP A 118 18.19 -1.97 -20.41
CA ASP A 118 19.00 -2.18 -19.21
C ASP A 118 18.97 -0.94 -18.31
N LYS A 119 19.04 0.26 -18.91
CA LYS A 119 18.96 1.52 -18.18
C LYS A 119 17.61 1.68 -17.48
N ARG A 120 16.51 1.40 -18.17
CA ARG A 120 15.14 1.48 -17.61
C ARG A 120 14.93 0.46 -16.51
N LYS A 121 15.31 -0.80 -16.74
CA LYS A 121 15.20 -1.89 -15.78
C LYS A 121 16.01 -1.61 -14.51
N ASN A 122 17.26 -1.18 -14.65
CA ASN A 122 18.10 -0.82 -13.50
C ASN A 122 17.52 0.36 -12.69
N ALA A 123 16.95 1.36 -13.38
CA ALA A 123 16.27 2.47 -12.71
C ALA A 123 15.03 1.98 -11.93
N TYR A 124 14.21 1.14 -12.55
CA TYR A 124 13.05 0.51 -11.92
C TYR A 124 13.45 -0.33 -10.70
N GLU A 125 14.44 -1.23 -10.83
CA GLU A 125 14.89 -2.09 -9.74
C GLU A 125 15.47 -1.28 -8.58
N LYS A 126 16.25 -0.24 -8.87
CA LYS A 126 16.76 0.67 -7.85
C LYS A 126 15.63 1.35 -7.09
N GLU A 127 14.61 1.83 -7.79
CA GLU A 127 13.47 2.49 -7.17
C GLU A 127 12.55 1.52 -6.41
N ALA A 128 12.36 0.31 -6.94
CA ALA A 128 11.61 -0.76 -6.28
C ALA A 128 12.30 -1.18 -4.97
N ASN A 129 13.62 -1.38 -5.01
CA ASN A 129 14.42 -1.71 -3.82
C ASN A 129 14.40 -0.57 -2.80
N ARG A 130 14.55 0.69 -3.26
CA ARG A 130 14.41 1.87 -2.39
C ARG A 130 13.04 1.91 -1.72
N THR A 131 11.97 1.66 -2.47
CA THR A 131 10.60 1.65 -1.94
C THR A 131 10.38 0.52 -0.94
N ALA A 132 10.90 -0.67 -1.21
CA ALA A 132 10.82 -1.81 -0.31
C ALA A 132 11.59 -1.56 1.00
N ASP A 133 12.78 -0.98 0.92
CA ASP A 133 13.58 -0.60 2.08
C ASP A 133 12.89 0.49 2.91
N LEU A 134 12.33 1.52 2.27
CA LEU A 134 11.53 2.53 2.96
C LEU A 134 10.29 1.94 3.63
N GLN A 135 9.59 1.02 2.98
CA GLN A 135 8.44 0.34 3.57
C GLN A 135 8.85 -0.48 4.80
N LYS A 136 10.00 -1.16 4.73
CA LYS A 136 10.56 -1.91 5.85
C LYS A 136 10.86 -0.98 7.04
N GLN A 137 11.61 0.10 6.80
CA GLN A 137 11.95 1.09 7.84
C GLN A 137 10.69 1.74 8.44
N TYR A 138 9.70 2.06 7.60
CA TYR A 138 8.40 2.55 8.06
C TYR A 138 7.72 1.54 8.97
N ASN A 139 7.63 0.27 8.56
CA ASN A 139 7.00 -0.77 9.37
C ASN A 139 7.73 -0.94 10.70
N GLU A 140 9.06 -1.01 10.72
CA GLU A 140 9.85 -1.10 11.95
C GLU A 140 9.59 0.08 12.90
N MET A 141 9.54 1.31 12.36
CA MET A 141 9.17 2.51 13.13
C MET A 141 7.77 2.36 13.73
N VAL A 142 6.77 1.96 12.93
CA VAL A 142 5.38 1.87 13.40
C VAL A 142 5.18 0.72 14.37
N TYR A 143 5.78 -0.45 14.16
CA TYR A 143 5.73 -1.57 15.10
C TYR A 143 6.34 -1.22 16.45
N ARG A 144 7.48 -0.52 16.46
CA ARG A 144 8.07 -0.02 17.71
C ARG A 144 7.13 0.94 18.41
N LEU A 145 6.54 1.90 17.68
CA LEU A 145 5.56 2.82 18.27
C LEU A 145 4.36 2.07 18.82
N ALA A 146 3.85 1.07 18.11
CA ALA A 146 2.69 0.29 18.53
C ALA A 146 2.97 -0.60 19.75
N ALA A 147 4.18 -1.14 19.88
CA ALA A 147 4.57 -2.01 21.00
C ALA A 147 4.53 -1.29 22.38
N ASP A 148 4.56 0.03 22.39
CA ASP A 148 4.44 0.85 23.60
C ASP A 148 2.98 0.97 24.10
N PHE A 149 2.01 0.39 23.39
CA PHE A 149 0.58 0.47 23.71
C PHE A 149 -0.02 -0.87 24.17
N PRO A 150 -0.97 -0.85 25.12
CA PRO A 150 -1.51 -2.09 25.71
C PRO A 150 -2.42 -2.88 24.74
N ILE A 151 -2.26 -4.20 24.75
CA ILE A 151 -2.93 -5.12 23.82
C ILE A 151 -4.39 -5.36 24.25
N THR A 152 -5.29 -5.57 23.29
CA THR A 152 -6.72 -5.82 23.53
C THR A 152 -7.05 -7.23 24.02
N GLU A 153 -6.14 -8.20 23.92
CA GLU A 153 -6.35 -9.58 24.36
C GLU A 153 -6.18 -9.75 25.89
N THR A 154 -6.78 -8.83 26.65
CA THR A 154 -6.69 -8.78 28.11
C THR A 154 -8.04 -8.37 28.72
N THR A 155 -8.19 -8.56 30.03
CA THR A 155 -9.41 -8.15 30.75
C THR A 155 -9.51 -6.63 30.80
N VAL A 156 -10.71 -6.05 30.97
CA VAL A 156 -10.85 -4.59 31.15
C VAL A 156 -10.04 -4.13 32.36
N GLY A 157 -10.02 -4.92 33.44
CA GLY A 157 -9.23 -4.64 34.64
C GLY A 157 -7.72 -4.62 34.38
N ASP A 158 -7.18 -5.67 33.77
CA ASP A 158 -5.75 -5.78 33.45
C ASP A 158 -5.33 -4.73 32.42
N PHE A 159 -6.19 -4.43 31.44
CA PHE A 159 -5.98 -3.36 30.48
C PHE A 159 -5.79 -2.02 31.20
N ILE A 160 -6.73 -1.66 32.07
CA ILE A 160 -6.69 -0.42 32.86
C ILE A 160 -5.45 -0.38 33.77
N ALA A 161 -5.05 -1.51 34.35
CA ALA A 161 -3.88 -1.60 35.22
C ALA A 161 -2.54 -1.54 34.46
N SER A 162 -2.51 -2.04 33.22
CA SER A 162 -1.33 -2.00 32.34
C SER A 162 -1.01 -0.58 31.84
N VAL A 163 -2.03 0.26 31.77
CA VAL A 163 -1.89 1.67 31.42
C VAL A 163 -1.34 2.40 32.66
N PRO A 164 -0.23 3.17 32.55
CA PRO A 164 0.29 3.96 33.66
C PRO A 164 -0.82 4.74 34.36
N THR A 165 -0.92 4.66 35.68
CA THR A 165 -2.03 5.23 36.46
C THR A 165 -2.20 6.74 36.28
N THR A 166 -1.16 7.42 35.81
CA THR A 166 -1.20 8.84 35.41
C THR A 166 -1.99 9.10 34.12
N TRP A 167 -2.36 8.07 33.35
CA TRP A 167 -3.05 8.13 32.05
C TRP A 167 -4.55 7.77 32.14
N VAL A 168 -5.01 7.31 33.30
CA VAL A 168 -6.38 6.82 33.47
C VAL A 168 -7.11 7.68 34.49
N ARG A 169 -8.05 8.52 34.04
CA ARG A 169 -8.88 9.33 34.93
C ARG A 169 -10.35 9.31 34.48
N PRO A 170 -11.30 8.85 35.30
CA PRO A 170 -12.72 8.95 34.97
C PRO A 170 -13.17 10.41 34.90
N SER A 171 -14.11 10.70 34.00
CA SER A 171 -14.61 12.07 33.76
C SER A 171 -15.78 12.49 34.64
N TRP A 172 -16.47 11.51 35.20
CA TRP A 172 -17.70 11.67 35.97
C TRP A 172 -17.47 11.91 37.48
N GLY A 173 -16.27 12.34 37.87
CA GLY A 173 -15.92 12.65 39.26
C GLY A 173 -15.19 13.98 39.40
N SER A 174 -15.76 14.91 40.18
CA SER A 174 -15.10 16.15 40.59
C SER A 174 -14.03 15.85 41.66
N GLY A 175 -12.89 15.28 41.28
CA GLY A 175 -11.82 14.96 42.23
C GLY A 175 -10.51 14.59 41.54
N TRP A 176 -9.38 15.00 42.13
CA TRP A 176 -8.02 14.85 41.59
C TRP A 176 -7.43 13.45 41.74
N ASP A 177 -8.14 12.53 42.40
CA ASP A 177 -7.62 11.21 42.76
C ASP A 177 -8.74 10.16 42.87
N THR A 178 -9.40 9.84 41.76
CA THR A 178 -10.32 8.68 41.72
C THR A 178 -9.74 7.63 40.80
N ARG A 179 -8.96 6.72 41.41
CA ARG A 179 -8.61 5.45 40.79
C ARG A 179 -9.90 4.78 40.28
N ILE A 180 -9.85 4.13 39.11
CA ILE A 180 -10.98 3.35 38.61
C ILE A 180 -11.34 2.29 39.65
N SER A 181 -12.62 2.23 40.05
CA SER A 181 -13.11 1.22 40.99
C SER A 181 -13.62 -0.04 40.28
N ASP A 182 -13.73 -1.16 40.99
CA ASP A 182 -14.33 -2.40 40.45
C ASP A 182 -15.77 -2.18 39.96
N LYS A 183 -16.50 -1.24 40.58
CA LYS A 183 -17.85 -0.84 40.12
C LYS A 183 -17.80 -0.19 38.75
N ASP A 184 -16.75 0.55 38.44
CA ASP A 184 -16.56 1.18 37.13
C ASP A 184 -16.15 0.14 36.09
N ILE A 185 -15.24 -0.78 36.43
CA ILE A 185 -14.89 -1.96 35.60
C ILE A 185 -16.15 -2.74 35.23
N ASN A 186 -16.96 -3.13 36.21
CA ASN A 186 -18.20 -3.87 35.99
C ASN A 186 -19.22 -3.12 35.10
N LYS A 187 -19.26 -1.78 35.13
CA LYS A 187 -20.09 -1.01 34.20
C LYS A 187 -19.58 -1.12 32.76
N PHE A 188 -18.26 -1.05 32.55
CA PHE A 188 -17.66 -1.21 31.21
C PHE A 188 -18.02 -2.56 30.61
N VAL A 189 -17.84 -3.62 31.39
CA VAL A 189 -18.19 -4.99 31.00
C VAL A 189 -19.66 -5.09 30.65
N ASN A 190 -20.55 -4.63 31.53
CA ASN A 190 -22.00 -4.81 31.35
C ASN A 190 -22.60 -4.01 30.20
N TRP A 191 -22.09 -2.82 29.89
CA TRP A 191 -22.70 -1.97 28.85
C TRP A 191 -22.16 -2.22 27.45
N GLY A 192 -20.94 -2.78 27.33
CA GLY A 192 -20.33 -3.15 26.05
C GLY A 192 -20.23 -2.00 25.05
N GLY A 193 -19.14 -1.23 25.11
CA GLY A 193 -18.84 -0.18 24.13
C GLY A 193 -18.94 1.26 24.63
N ILE A 194 -18.62 1.52 25.89
CA ILE A 194 -18.65 2.88 26.44
C ILE A 194 -17.43 3.69 25.98
N GLY A 195 -17.70 4.82 25.33
CA GLY A 195 -16.69 5.87 25.20
C GLY A 195 -16.34 6.47 26.56
N LEU A 196 -15.15 6.19 27.10
CA LEU A 196 -14.61 7.01 28.18
C LEU A 196 -14.27 8.39 27.60
N HIS A 197 -15.08 9.40 27.88
CA HIS A 197 -14.78 10.77 27.49
C HIS A 197 -14.28 11.53 28.70
N THR A 198 -12.99 11.83 28.77
CA THR A 198 -12.42 12.67 29.83
C THR A 198 -12.35 14.13 29.40
N GLY A 199 -13.25 14.96 29.91
CA GLY A 199 -13.20 16.43 29.85
C GLY A 199 -13.69 17.02 31.19
N ASN A 200 -13.29 18.21 31.66
CA ASN A 200 -12.59 19.31 30.99
C ASN A 200 -11.68 20.14 31.93
N GLU A 201 -10.70 20.80 31.31
CA GLU A 201 -10.10 22.13 31.58
C GLU A 201 -9.12 22.45 32.74
N SER A 202 -8.01 23.06 32.30
CA SER A 202 -7.02 23.86 33.03
C SER A 202 -5.86 23.13 33.72
N LYS A 203 -4.68 23.25 33.08
CA LYS A 203 -3.30 22.96 33.54
C LYS A 203 -2.69 21.62 33.10
N THR A 204 -2.06 21.72 31.91
CA THR A 204 -0.72 21.23 31.50
C THR A 204 -0.05 20.13 32.35
N ASP A 205 0.10 18.94 31.76
CA ASP A 205 1.40 18.32 31.39
C ASP A 205 1.16 16.88 30.89
N GLY A 206 1.49 16.60 29.63
CA GLY A 206 1.65 15.24 29.07
C GLY A 206 0.58 14.19 29.40
N LYS A 207 -0.71 14.54 29.42
CA LYS A 207 -1.76 13.58 29.79
C LYS A 207 -2.19 12.74 28.60
N PHE A 208 -2.25 11.44 28.82
CA PHE A 208 -2.95 10.49 27.95
C PHE A 208 -4.37 10.30 28.49
N TYR A 209 -5.31 10.03 27.61
CA TYR A 209 -6.64 9.59 27.99
C TYR A 209 -7.11 8.47 27.07
N LEU A 210 -7.77 7.50 27.70
CA LEU A 210 -8.47 6.42 27.03
C LEU A 210 -9.84 6.93 26.58
N THR A 211 -10.23 6.62 25.36
CA THR A 211 -11.55 6.85 24.82
C THR A 211 -12.04 5.63 24.09
N GLN A 212 -13.36 5.47 23.98
CA GLN A 212 -13.95 4.39 23.17
C GLN A 212 -13.45 2.98 23.53
N LEU A 213 -13.26 2.69 24.83
CA LEU A 213 -12.98 1.33 25.30
C LEU A 213 -14.21 0.44 25.06
N ARG A 214 -14.05 -0.59 24.24
CA ARG A 214 -15.11 -1.55 23.88
C ARG A 214 -14.74 -2.92 24.39
N THR A 215 -15.74 -3.70 24.77
CA THR A 215 -15.61 -5.13 25.01
C THR A 215 -16.12 -5.91 23.80
N HIS A 216 -15.85 -7.21 23.74
CA HIS A 216 -16.31 -8.05 22.62
C HIS A 216 -17.83 -8.07 22.50
N THR A 217 -18.50 -8.23 23.63
CA THR A 217 -19.95 -8.14 23.79
C THR A 217 -20.29 -7.58 25.18
N PRO A 218 -21.49 -7.02 25.39
CA PRO A 218 -21.97 -6.68 26.72
C PRO A 218 -21.97 -7.91 27.63
N GLY A 219 -21.31 -7.81 28.78
CA GLY A 219 -21.11 -8.91 29.74
C GLY A 219 -19.78 -9.66 29.59
N GLU A 220 -19.03 -9.47 28.51
CA GLU A 220 -17.67 -10.00 28.37
C GLU A 220 -16.62 -9.00 28.87
N ASP A 221 -15.70 -9.47 29.71
CA ASP A 221 -14.64 -8.64 30.29
C ASP A 221 -13.43 -8.47 29.36
N ARG A 222 -13.45 -9.02 28.16
CA ARG A 222 -12.34 -8.90 27.21
C ARG A 222 -12.43 -7.60 26.43
N VAL A 223 -11.32 -6.86 26.37
CA VAL A 223 -11.21 -5.64 25.56
C VAL A 223 -11.26 -5.99 24.08
N LYS A 224 -12.09 -5.29 23.32
CA LYS A 224 -12.22 -5.44 21.87
C LYS A 224 -11.43 -4.37 21.12
N ASP A 225 -11.51 -3.13 21.59
CA ASP A 225 -11.03 -1.93 20.89
C ASP A 225 -10.86 -0.81 21.92
N TYR A 226 -9.94 0.10 21.67
CA TYR A 226 -9.83 1.33 22.42
C TYR A 226 -9.13 2.42 21.61
N LYS A 227 -9.26 3.66 22.05
CA LYS A 227 -8.53 4.80 21.47
C LYS A 227 -7.76 5.50 22.56
N ILE A 228 -6.45 5.61 22.40
CA ILE A 228 -5.61 6.42 23.28
C ILE A 228 -5.37 7.76 22.60
N GLN A 229 -5.52 8.84 23.34
CA GLN A 229 -5.16 10.17 22.87
C GLN A 229 -4.11 10.74 23.82
N LYS A 230 -2.90 11.01 23.31
CA LYS A 230 -1.87 11.75 24.04
C LYS A 230 -1.96 13.21 23.66
N LYS A 231 -2.22 14.06 24.64
CA LYS A 231 -2.13 15.51 24.44
C LYS A 231 -0.82 16.02 25.03
N ILE A 232 0.14 16.30 24.16
CA ILE A 232 1.42 16.88 24.59
C ILE A 232 1.21 18.39 24.69
N LYS A 233 1.06 18.84 25.94
CA LYS A 233 0.95 20.25 26.36
C LYS A 233 -0.33 20.92 25.88
N TRP A 234 -0.90 21.75 26.76
CA TRP A 234 -2.07 22.57 26.44
C TRP A 234 -1.90 23.89 27.18
N HIS A 235 -1.32 24.89 26.50
CA HIS A 235 -1.17 26.21 27.08
C HIS A 235 -2.47 26.97 26.95
N ASN A 236 -3.17 27.17 28.07
CA ASN A 236 -4.35 28.03 28.11
C ASN A 236 -4.20 29.12 29.18
N ARG A 237 -3.24 30.02 28.98
CA ARG A 237 -3.17 31.29 29.72
C ARG A 237 -2.73 32.42 28.80
N ALA A 238 -3.68 33.32 28.52
CA ALA A 238 -3.59 34.50 27.68
C ALA A 238 -2.57 35.57 28.10
N LYS A 239 -1.45 35.22 28.73
CA LYS A 239 -0.38 36.20 29.03
C LYS A 239 1.02 35.81 28.56
N ASN A 240 1.31 34.53 28.27
CA ASN A 240 2.65 34.10 27.81
C ASN A 240 2.56 32.97 26.78
N ASN A 241 1.69 33.10 25.77
CA ASN A 241 1.64 32.12 24.69
C ASN A 241 2.84 32.33 23.77
N ILE A 242 3.82 31.44 23.86
CA ILE A 242 4.84 31.28 22.83
C ILE A 242 4.21 30.35 21.80
N GLU A 243 3.89 30.88 20.63
CA GLU A 243 3.59 30.03 19.49
C GLU A 243 4.91 29.58 18.90
N ARG A 244 5.15 28.27 18.83
CA ARG A 244 6.19 27.76 17.94
C ARG A 244 5.64 26.65 17.07
N ASN A 245 5.96 26.75 15.79
CA ASN A 245 5.77 25.63 14.88
C ASN A 245 6.75 24.54 15.28
N LEU A 246 6.24 23.31 15.36
CA LEU A 246 7.13 22.16 15.50
C LEU A 246 7.95 22.04 14.22
N THR A 247 9.26 21.96 14.37
CA THR A 247 10.13 21.76 13.22
C THR A 247 10.11 20.30 12.80
N ILE A 248 10.58 20.01 11.58
CA ILE A 248 10.69 18.63 11.10
C ILE A 248 11.63 17.83 12.01
N GLU A 249 12.67 18.46 12.53
CA GLU A 249 13.63 17.84 13.46
C GLU A 249 12.95 17.37 14.74
N GLU A 250 11.97 18.10 15.25
CA GLU A 250 11.21 17.71 16.45
C GLU A 250 10.28 16.54 16.19
N PHE A 251 9.68 16.45 15.00
CA PHE A 251 8.95 15.24 14.58
C PHE A 251 9.89 14.05 14.42
N CYS A 252 11.08 14.27 13.86
CA CYS A 252 12.11 13.25 13.66
C CYS A 252 12.63 12.72 15.00
N GLU A 253 12.89 13.60 15.96
CA GLU A 253 13.28 13.23 17.33
C GLU A 253 12.19 12.39 18.00
N PHE A 254 10.93 12.85 17.93
CA PHE A 254 9.80 12.11 18.49
C PHE A 254 9.63 10.72 17.86
N LEU A 255 9.71 10.64 16.54
CA LEU A 255 9.59 9.39 15.79
C LEU A 255 10.88 8.57 15.79
N ASN A 256 11.98 9.07 16.36
CA ASN A 256 13.31 8.48 16.30
C ASN A 256 13.71 8.06 14.86
N ILE A 257 13.58 9.00 13.93
CA ILE A 257 13.99 8.85 12.53
C ILE A 257 14.83 10.06 12.12
N THR A 258 15.47 9.98 10.96
CA THR A 258 16.23 11.10 10.37
C THR A 258 15.32 12.02 9.55
N THR A 259 15.71 13.28 9.36
CA THR A 259 15.04 14.23 8.44
C THR A 259 14.95 13.68 7.02
N LYS A 260 15.95 12.91 6.59
CA LYS A 260 15.94 12.23 5.29
C LYS A 260 14.80 11.20 5.22
N GLN A 261 14.68 10.32 6.23
CA GLN A 261 13.58 9.35 6.30
C GLN A 261 12.22 10.04 6.35
N TRP A 262 12.09 11.12 7.12
CA TRP A 262 10.86 11.90 7.14
C TRP A 262 10.46 12.41 5.74
N ASN A 263 11.41 13.01 5.02
CA ASN A 263 11.16 13.45 3.65
C ASN A 263 10.81 12.26 2.74
N ASP A 264 11.55 11.16 2.84
CA ASP A 264 11.29 9.94 2.07
C ASP A 264 9.88 9.34 2.37
N PHE A 265 9.38 9.45 3.60
CA PHE A 265 8.06 8.97 4.00
C PHE A 265 6.91 9.91 3.63
N THR A 266 7.15 11.22 3.62
CA THR A 266 6.11 12.24 3.42
C THR A 266 6.02 12.74 1.98
N THR A 267 7.06 12.54 1.17
CA THR A 267 7.13 13.01 -0.21
C THR A 267 7.11 11.83 -1.21
N GLY A 268 6.44 12.01 -2.35
CA GLY A 268 6.34 11.00 -3.41
C GLY A 268 4.90 10.62 -3.79
N ALA A 269 4.74 9.88 -4.89
CA ALA A 269 3.43 9.48 -5.43
C ALA A 269 2.64 8.53 -4.48
N LYS A 270 3.34 7.87 -3.55
CA LYS A 270 2.78 6.98 -2.53
C LYS A 270 3.42 7.27 -1.17
N SER A 271 3.18 8.46 -0.64
CA SER A 271 3.66 8.80 0.70
C SER A 271 3.15 7.80 1.74
N LEU A 272 4.06 7.32 2.59
CA LEU A 272 3.79 6.38 3.68
C LEU A 272 3.22 7.11 4.91
N ILE A 273 3.56 8.40 5.04
CA ILE A 273 2.96 9.33 5.99
C ILE A 273 2.17 10.35 5.19
N LYS A 274 0.86 10.35 5.40
CA LYS A 274 -0.05 11.23 4.63
C LYS A 274 -0.19 12.57 5.33
N LYS A 275 0.03 13.66 4.60
CA LYS A 275 -0.30 15.01 5.07
C LYS A 275 -1.81 15.23 4.93
N GLU A 276 -2.47 15.47 6.04
CA GLU A 276 -3.89 15.82 6.10
C GLU A 276 -4.04 17.34 6.05
N THR A 277 -5.01 17.82 5.28
CA THR A 277 -5.22 19.26 5.05
C THR A 277 -6.17 19.89 6.05
N LYS A 278 -7.06 19.11 6.69
CA LYS A 278 -8.00 19.59 7.71
C LYS A 278 -8.37 18.48 8.72
N PRO A 279 -8.05 18.64 10.01
CA PRO A 279 -7.07 19.61 10.55
C PRO A 279 -5.68 19.35 9.95
N GLU A 280 -4.82 20.36 9.92
CA GLU A 280 -3.47 20.20 9.37
C GLU A 280 -2.62 19.26 10.22
N GLY A 281 -2.06 18.23 9.58
CA GLY A 281 -1.29 17.23 10.29
C GLY A 281 -0.78 16.10 9.43
N TYR A 282 -0.30 15.06 10.08
CA TYR A 282 0.26 13.86 9.49
C TYR A 282 -0.46 12.64 10.04
N ARG A 283 -0.81 11.70 9.17
CA ARG A 283 -1.38 10.40 9.55
C ARG A 283 -0.39 9.29 9.22
N ILE A 284 -0.08 8.50 10.24
CA ILE A 284 0.67 7.25 10.18
C ILE A 284 -0.34 6.12 10.38
N THR A 285 -0.27 5.06 9.57
CA THR A 285 -1.22 3.95 9.66
C THR A 285 -0.53 2.65 9.30
N LEU A 286 -0.67 1.66 10.17
CA LEU A 286 -0.30 0.27 9.93
C LEU A 286 -1.57 -0.57 9.98
N ILE A 287 -1.76 -1.40 8.96
CA ILE A 287 -2.81 -2.41 8.88
C ILE A 287 -2.09 -3.76 8.90
N SER A 288 -2.38 -4.58 9.91
CA SER A 288 -1.84 -5.94 10.00
C SER A 288 -2.52 -6.83 8.97
N ASN A 289 -1.82 -7.88 8.54
CA ASN A 289 -2.42 -8.96 7.74
C ASN A 289 -3.29 -9.89 8.60
N GLU A 290 -3.17 -9.81 9.92
CA GLU A 290 -4.01 -10.54 10.84
C GLU A 290 -5.42 -9.94 10.86
N LYS A 291 -6.41 -10.82 10.85
CA LYS A 291 -7.82 -10.46 10.94
C LYS A 291 -8.36 -10.77 12.34
N ARG A 292 -9.23 -9.91 12.82
CA ARG A 292 -10.10 -10.16 13.96
C ARG A 292 -11.10 -11.26 13.65
N VAL A 293 -11.76 -11.75 14.71
CA VAL A 293 -12.85 -12.73 14.65
C VAL A 293 -14.03 -12.24 13.78
N ASP A 294 -14.26 -10.93 13.71
CA ASP A 294 -15.29 -10.32 12.87
C ASP A 294 -14.85 -10.09 11.41
N GLY A 295 -13.63 -10.50 11.05
CA GLY A 295 -13.09 -10.43 9.68
C GLY A 295 -12.42 -9.10 9.32
N GLU A 296 -12.45 -8.09 10.20
CA GLU A 296 -11.71 -6.84 10.03
C GLU A 296 -10.21 -7.02 10.28
N TYR A 297 -9.36 -6.23 9.63
CA TYR A 297 -7.92 -6.24 9.90
C TYR A 297 -7.58 -5.49 11.17
N LYS A 298 -6.55 -5.96 11.86
CA LYS A 298 -6.00 -5.24 13.00
C LYS A 298 -5.30 -3.97 12.53
N MET A 299 -5.44 -2.86 13.25
CA MET A 299 -5.01 -1.54 12.78
C MET A 299 -4.36 -0.71 13.88
N PHE A 300 -3.24 -0.05 13.58
CA PHE A 300 -2.66 1.03 14.36
C PHE A 300 -2.72 2.31 13.54
N GLN A 301 -3.31 3.37 14.08
CA GLN A 301 -3.26 4.70 13.47
C GLN A 301 -2.67 5.68 14.45
N MET A 302 -1.81 6.57 13.99
CA MET A 302 -1.30 7.70 14.75
C MET A 302 -1.53 8.98 13.94
N TYR A 303 -2.12 9.99 14.57
CA TYR A 303 -2.22 11.34 13.99
C TYR A 303 -1.25 12.25 14.70
N ILE A 304 -0.49 13.05 13.97
CA ILE A 304 0.43 14.03 14.51
C ILE A 304 0.03 15.38 13.93
N TYR A 305 -0.52 16.26 14.75
CA TYR A 305 -1.01 17.55 14.27
C TYR A 305 0.09 18.62 14.23
N GLY A 306 0.07 19.43 13.18
CA GLY A 306 0.90 20.64 13.01
C GLY A 306 -0.01 21.84 12.74
N LYS A 307 0.20 22.96 13.42
CA LYS A 307 -0.75 24.08 13.41
C LYS A 307 -0.83 24.77 12.04
N THR A 308 -2.07 25.16 11.69
CA THR A 308 -2.40 26.25 10.77
C THR A 308 -3.77 26.85 11.17
N SER A 309 -3.88 28.18 11.15
CA SER A 309 -4.81 29.08 11.89
C SER A 309 -6.24 29.16 11.27
N VAL A 310 -7.32 29.82 11.76
CA VAL A 310 -7.65 30.93 12.70
C VAL A 310 -9.11 30.67 13.16
N ILE A 311 -9.52 30.82 14.43
CA ILE A 311 -10.31 31.93 15.00
C ILE A 311 -10.48 31.61 16.50
N ASP A 312 -10.09 32.55 17.35
CA ASP A 312 -10.25 32.61 18.81
C ASP A 312 -9.53 31.56 19.69
N GLY A 313 -8.29 31.89 20.09
CA GLY A 313 -7.89 31.69 21.50
C GLY A 313 -6.79 30.67 21.85
N ASN A 314 -5.70 30.61 21.07
CA ASN A 314 -4.32 30.17 21.41
C ASN A 314 -4.05 28.78 22.04
N TRP A 315 -3.35 27.91 21.30
CA TRP A 315 -2.92 26.55 21.70
C TRP A 315 -1.54 26.18 21.09
N GLU A 316 -0.70 25.44 21.83
CA GLU A 316 0.29 24.50 21.28
C GLU A 316 -0.27 23.09 21.50
N GLU A 317 -0.37 22.27 20.45
CA GLU A 317 -0.85 20.88 20.57
C GLU A 317 -0.11 19.99 19.56
N MET A 318 0.89 19.22 20.04
CA MET A 318 1.21 17.95 19.40
C MET A 318 0.21 16.94 19.99
N ARG A 319 -0.91 16.78 19.29
CA ARG A 319 -1.87 15.74 19.62
C ARG A 319 -1.50 14.49 18.85
N ILE A 320 -1.35 13.41 19.61
CA ILE A 320 -1.07 12.09 19.10
C ILE A 320 -2.30 11.25 19.37
N ASP A 321 -3.15 11.12 18.36
CA ASP A 321 -4.31 10.23 18.44
C ASP A 321 -3.90 8.85 17.96
N ILE A 322 -3.94 7.89 18.87
CA ILE A 322 -3.59 6.51 18.61
C ILE A 322 -4.86 5.66 18.64
N PHE A 323 -5.18 5.11 17.50
CA PHE A 323 -6.29 4.18 17.33
C PHE A 323 -5.63 2.81 17.27
N GLU A 324 -5.54 2.14 18.41
CA GLU A 324 -5.16 0.73 18.39
C GLU A 324 -6.41 -0.09 18.22
N ASN A 325 -6.35 -0.98 17.26
CA ASN A 325 -7.35 -2.00 17.16
C ASN A 325 -6.66 -3.29 16.72
N THR A 326 -5.78 -3.69 17.65
CA THR A 326 -5.28 -5.00 18.09
C THR A 326 -3.98 -5.53 17.43
N LEU A 327 -2.79 -4.98 17.67
CA LEU A 327 -1.57 -5.61 17.12
C LEU A 327 -1.25 -6.94 17.80
#